data_AF-A0A524PP73-F1
#
_entry.id   AF-A0A524PP73-F1
#
_cell.length_a   1.000
_cell.length_b   1.000
_cell.length_c   1.000
_cell.angle_alpha   90.00
_cell.angle_beta   90.00
_cell.angle_gamma   90.00
#
_symmetry.space_group_name_H-M   'P 1'
#
loop_
_entity.id
_entity.type
_entity.pdbx_description
1 polymer ?
#
loop_
_entity_poly.entity_id
_entity_poly.type
_entity_poly.pdbx_seq_one_letter_code
_entity_poly.pdbx_strand_id
1 'polypeptide(L)'
;MGWVVLAVLEWRQRANEIAANMLQSLYDPDRGRFHALHNGKPIAEVTPFNLYPLWTGRMSPEIEARLVENLTDPQLFWSPYPLRTVARSTASYSPTTMWRGPVWININYIFIEALQRVGRTELAGQLRQQTLDLVDRNLGIYEFYHPEQGVPPDKAAPMFGWSAALFIDLCLQHEAG
;
A
#
# COMPACT_ATOMS: atom_id res chain seq x y z
N MET A 1 -30.16 -18.42 12.39
CA MET A 1 -28.86 -18.14 13.06
C MET A 1 -27.72 -19.05 12.61
N GLY A 2 -27.93 -20.35 12.32
CA GLY A 2 -26.85 -21.28 11.88
C GLY A 2 -26.22 -21.02 10.51
N TRP A 3 -26.98 -20.53 9.52
CA TRP A 3 -26.49 -20.29 8.16
C TRP A 3 -25.46 -19.15 8.05
N VAL A 4 -25.65 -18.07 8.82
CA VAL A 4 -24.71 -16.93 8.84
C VAL A 4 -23.37 -17.34 9.44
N VAL A 5 -23.38 -18.18 10.48
CA VAL A 5 -22.16 -18.69 11.11
C VAL A 5 -21.40 -19.63 10.18
N LEU A 6 -22.09 -20.51 9.45
CA LEU A 6 -21.47 -21.42 8.48
C LEU A 6 -20.81 -20.65 7.32
N ALA A 7 -21.49 -19.63 6.78
CA ALA A 7 -20.93 -18.77 5.73
C ALA A 7 -19.69 -18.00 6.22
N VAL A 8 -19.70 -17.47 7.45
CA VAL A 8 -18.53 -16.78 8.03
C VAL A 8 -17.33 -17.72 8.17
N LEU A 9 -17.55 -18.97 8.59
CA LEU A 9 -16.48 -19.97 8.70
C LEU A 9 -15.91 -20.34 7.33
N GLU A 10 -16.77 -20.52 6.33
CA GLU A 10 -16.36 -20.81 4.95
C GLU A 10 -15.48 -19.70 4.37
N TRP A 11 -15.88 -18.43 4.52
CA TRP A 11 -15.08 -17.30 4.03
C TRP A 11 -13.76 -17.15 4.77
N ARG A 12 -13.72 -17.43 6.07
CA ARG A 12 -12.46 -17.42 6.85
C ARG A 12 -11.51 -18.52 6.39
N GLN A 13 -12.03 -19.73 6.18
CA GLN A 13 -11.25 -20.85 5.67
C GLN A 13 -10.68 -20.53 4.29
N ARG A 14 -11.53 -20.07 3.37
CA ARG A 14 -11.09 -19.69 2.01
C ARG A 14 -10.03 -18.60 2.03
N ALA A 15 -10.16 -17.60 2.91
CA ALA A 15 -9.15 -16.55 3.06
C ALA A 15 -7.81 -17.11 3.57
N ASN A 16 -7.84 -18.07 4.49
CA ASN A 16 -6.62 -18.74 4.99
C ASN A 16 -5.96 -19.58 3.90
N GLU A 17 -6.74 -20.33 3.12
CA GLU A 17 -6.23 -21.14 2.00
C GLU A 17 -5.59 -20.26 0.92
N ILE A 18 -6.22 -19.13 0.56
CA ILE A 18 -5.65 -18.18 -0.41
C ILE A 18 -4.33 -17.61 0.13
N ALA A 19 -4.28 -17.17 1.38
CA ALA A 19 -3.06 -16.63 1.99
C ALA A 19 -1.93 -17.67 2.03
N ALA A 20 -2.24 -18.92 2.38
CA ALA A 20 -1.27 -20.02 2.38
C ALA A 20 -0.74 -20.31 0.97
N ASN A 21 -1.61 -20.33 -0.03
CA ASN A 21 -1.21 -20.54 -1.43
C ASN A 21 -0.31 -19.40 -1.96
N MET A 22 -0.62 -18.15 -1.58
CA MET A 22 0.23 -17.00 -1.92
C MET A 22 1.61 -17.14 -1.27
N LEU A 23 1.68 -17.54 -0.01
CA LEU A 23 2.95 -17.76 0.69
C LEU A 23 3.77 -18.86 0.01
N GLN A 24 3.14 -19.98 -0.33
CA GLN A 24 3.82 -21.09 -0.98
C GLN A 24 4.31 -20.77 -2.39
N SER A 25 3.54 -20.01 -3.17
CA SER A 25 3.75 -19.89 -4.62
C SER A 25 4.38 -18.57 -5.05
N LEU A 26 4.25 -17.51 -4.25
CA LEU A 26 4.59 -16.16 -4.66
C LEU A 26 5.62 -15.49 -3.74
N TYR A 27 5.81 -15.96 -2.52
CA TYR A 27 6.75 -15.32 -1.60
C TYR A 27 8.20 -15.65 -1.96
N ASP A 28 9.01 -14.60 -2.08
CA ASP A 28 10.46 -14.67 -2.26
C ASP A 28 11.12 -14.42 -0.90
N PRO A 29 11.67 -15.44 -0.23
CA PRO A 29 12.27 -15.30 1.10
C PRO A 29 13.56 -14.47 1.08
N ASP A 30 14.33 -14.51 0.01
CA ASP A 30 15.59 -13.77 -0.12
C ASP A 30 15.30 -12.26 -0.20
N ARG A 31 14.28 -11.91 -0.99
CA ARG A 31 13.86 -10.52 -1.19
C ARG A 31 12.88 -10.00 -0.15
N GLY A 32 12.25 -10.89 0.62
CA GLY A 32 11.29 -10.54 1.66
C GLY A 32 9.98 -9.94 1.12
N ARG A 33 9.54 -10.33 -0.07
CA ARG A 33 8.33 -9.80 -0.75
C ARG A 33 7.72 -10.82 -1.71
N PHE A 34 6.52 -10.55 -2.20
CA PHE A 34 5.82 -11.45 -3.12
C PHE A 34 6.06 -11.09 -4.58
N HIS A 35 6.15 -12.07 -5.47
CA HIS A 35 6.19 -11.86 -6.91
C HIS A 35 4.81 -11.53 -7.48
N ALA A 36 4.79 -10.56 -8.40
CA ALA A 36 3.74 -10.49 -9.41
C ALA A 36 4.15 -11.40 -10.58
N LEU A 37 3.22 -12.17 -11.12
CA LEU A 37 3.49 -13.09 -12.22
C LEU A 37 2.76 -12.67 -13.49
N HIS A 38 3.43 -12.81 -14.63
CA HIS A 38 2.81 -12.78 -15.95
C HIS A 38 3.13 -14.10 -16.67
N ASN A 39 2.10 -14.86 -17.04
CA ASN A 39 2.24 -16.20 -17.63
C ASN A 39 3.17 -17.12 -16.82
N GLY A 40 3.02 -17.11 -15.49
CA GLY A 40 3.82 -17.92 -14.56
C GLY A 40 5.26 -17.45 -14.32
N LYS A 41 5.68 -16.33 -14.94
CA LYS A 41 7.02 -15.78 -14.77
C LYS A 41 6.99 -14.52 -13.90
N PRO A 42 7.96 -14.33 -12.98
CA PRO A 42 8.08 -13.10 -12.22
C PRO A 42 8.24 -11.88 -13.12
N ILE A 43 7.50 -10.83 -12.78
CA ILE A 43 7.66 -9.49 -13.35
C ILE A 43 8.84 -8.82 -12.64
N ALA A 44 9.69 -8.12 -13.40
CA ALA A 44 10.91 -7.50 -12.86
C ALA A 44 10.62 -6.22 -12.07
N GLU A 45 9.56 -5.50 -12.44
CA GLU A 45 9.08 -4.31 -11.75
C GLU A 45 8.69 -4.63 -10.30
N VAL A 46 9.17 -3.77 -9.40
CA VAL A 46 8.91 -3.87 -7.97
C VAL A 46 7.99 -2.72 -7.58
N THR A 47 6.82 -3.05 -7.03
CA THR A 47 5.77 -2.09 -6.64
C THR A 47 5.29 -2.41 -5.22
N PRO A 48 4.60 -1.48 -4.54
CA PRO A 48 3.99 -1.79 -3.24
C PRO A 48 3.03 -2.98 -3.31
N PHE A 49 2.52 -3.35 -4.49
CA PHE A 49 1.61 -4.49 -4.64
C PHE A 49 2.28 -5.83 -4.30
N ASN A 50 3.61 -5.90 -4.40
CA ASN A 50 4.39 -7.03 -3.91
C ASN A 50 4.27 -7.23 -2.39
N LEU A 51 3.71 -6.26 -1.65
CA LEU A 51 3.56 -6.25 -0.21
C LEU A 51 2.09 -6.34 0.25
N TYR A 52 1.12 -6.36 -0.68
CA TYR A 52 -0.31 -6.43 -0.36
C TYR A 52 -0.73 -7.59 0.55
N PRO A 53 -0.07 -8.76 0.56
CA PRO A 53 -0.41 -9.81 1.52
C PRO A 53 -0.31 -9.38 2.98
N LEU A 54 0.45 -8.33 3.30
CA LEU A 54 0.46 -7.72 4.63
C LEU A 54 -0.95 -7.32 5.09
N TRP A 55 -1.77 -6.79 4.17
CA TRP A 55 -3.15 -6.38 4.47
C TRP A 55 -4.03 -7.54 4.91
N THR A 56 -3.66 -8.79 4.65
CA THR A 56 -4.45 -9.94 5.11
C THR A 56 -4.37 -10.16 6.62
N GLY A 57 -3.32 -9.67 7.29
CA GLY A 57 -3.04 -9.95 8.72
C GLY A 57 -2.85 -11.43 9.02
N ARG A 58 -2.41 -12.22 8.04
CA ARG A 58 -2.27 -13.70 8.12
C ARG A 58 -0.84 -14.18 7.93
N MET A 59 0.11 -13.26 7.81
CA MET A 59 1.51 -13.59 7.62
C MET A 59 2.15 -13.92 8.98
N SER A 60 3.25 -14.66 8.99
CA SER A 60 4.01 -14.85 10.23
C SER A 60 4.69 -13.53 10.63
N PRO A 61 4.99 -13.29 11.92
CA PRO A 61 5.65 -12.07 12.37
C PRO A 61 6.97 -11.77 11.63
N GLU A 62 7.71 -12.81 11.23
CA GLU A 62 8.96 -12.69 10.48
C GLU A 62 8.72 -12.18 9.06
N ILE A 63 7.70 -12.71 8.37
CA ILE A 63 7.32 -12.26 7.03
C ILE A 63 6.77 -10.83 7.10
N GLU A 64 5.91 -10.53 8.08
CA GLU A 64 5.39 -9.17 8.29
C GLU A 64 6.53 -8.17 8.49
N ALA A 65 7.54 -8.50 9.29
CA ALA A 65 8.71 -7.65 9.49
C ALA A 65 9.46 -7.39 8.18
N ARG A 66 9.66 -8.42 7.34
CA ARG A 66 10.32 -8.27 6.02
C ARG A 66 9.51 -7.44 5.03
N LEU A 67 8.18 -7.57 5.05
CA LEU A 67 7.29 -6.75 4.23
C LEU A 67 7.32 -5.28 4.66
N VAL A 68 7.30 -5.02 5.97
CA VAL A 68 7.39 -3.66 6.53
C VAL A 68 8.77 -3.04 6.27
N GLU A 69 9.84 -3.83 6.34
CA GLU A 69 11.19 -3.39 5.94
C GLU A 69 11.22 -2.95 4.47
N ASN A 70 10.65 -3.75 3.56
CA ASN A 70 10.52 -3.36 2.14
C ASN A 70 9.63 -2.11 1.96
N LEU A 71 8.53 -1.99 2.72
CA LEU A 71 7.62 -0.86 2.64
C LEU A 71 8.32 0.46 3.00
N THR A 72 9.13 0.42 4.05
CA THR A 72 9.79 1.58 4.66
C THR A 72 11.17 1.88 4.09
N ASP A 73 11.66 1.09 3.14
CA ASP A 73 12.92 1.33 2.45
C ASP A 73 12.83 2.55 1.51
N PRO A 74 13.65 3.61 1.71
CA PRO A 74 13.68 4.77 0.83
C PRO A 74 14.14 4.49 -0.61
N GLN A 75 14.91 3.42 -0.84
CA GLN A 75 15.31 2.95 -2.18
C GLN A 75 14.20 2.15 -2.87
N LEU A 76 13.16 1.78 -2.13
CA LEU A 76 11.94 1.20 -2.66
C LEU A 76 10.84 2.27 -2.64
N PHE A 77 10.01 2.29 -1.60
CA PHE A 77 8.72 2.98 -1.63
C PHE A 77 8.65 4.20 -0.71
N TRP A 78 9.53 4.32 0.29
CA TRP A 78 9.41 5.33 1.34
C TRP A 78 10.09 6.66 0.97
N SER A 79 9.42 7.44 0.12
CA SER A 79 9.82 8.81 -0.25
C SER A 79 9.67 9.81 0.90
N PRO A 80 10.15 11.07 0.72
CA PRO A 80 9.73 12.19 1.57
C PRO A 80 8.20 12.30 1.69
N TYR A 81 7.47 12.09 0.59
CA TYR A 81 6.02 11.85 0.57
C TYR A 81 5.78 10.39 0.17
N PRO A 82 5.64 9.44 1.11
CA PRO A 82 5.38 8.03 0.79
C PRO A 82 3.94 7.83 0.32
N LEU A 83 3.58 6.78 -0.41
CA LEU A 83 4.41 5.70 -0.96
C LEU A 83 4.54 5.84 -2.48
N ARG A 84 5.74 5.57 -3.02
CA ARG A 84 5.93 5.46 -4.48
C ARG A 84 5.20 4.24 -5.03
N THR A 85 4.54 4.38 -6.17
CA THR A 85 3.87 3.24 -6.85
C THR A 85 4.84 2.26 -7.53
N VAL A 86 6.10 2.67 -7.73
CA VAL A 86 7.19 1.83 -8.24
C VAL A 86 8.43 2.10 -7.41
N ALA A 87 9.21 1.05 -7.14
CA ALA A 87 10.44 1.14 -6.39
C ALA A 87 11.44 2.09 -7.08
N ARG A 88 11.99 3.01 -6.29
CA ARG A 88 12.93 4.03 -6.74
C ARG A 88 14.18 3.44 -7.41
N SER A 89 14.60 2.24 -7.02
CA SER A 89 15.76 1.51 -7.56
C SER A 89 15.56 0.94 -8.97
N THR A 90 14.36 1.03 -9.55
CA THR A 90 14.07 0.47 -10.87
C THR A 90 14.23 1.50 -12.00
N ALA A 91 14.68 1.05 -13.17
CA ALA A 91 14.89 1.94 -14.32
C ALA A 91 13.58 2.52 -14.90
N SER A 92 12.44 1.89 -14.65
CA SER A 92 11.13 2.34 -15.09
C SER A 92 10.51 3.41 -14.18
N TYR A 93 11.15 3.71 -13.06
CA TYR A 93 10.70 4.73 -12.13
C TYR A 93 10.64 6.11 -12.77
N SER A 94 9.47 6.74 -12.72
CA SER A 94 9.18 8.06 -13.23
C SER A 94 8.20 8.77 -12.30
N PRO A 95 8.63 9.81 -11.56
CA PRO A 95 7.84 10.44 -10.50
C PRO A 95 6.64 11.27 -10.99
N THR A 96 6.52 11.47 -12.30
CA THR A 96 5.44 12.25 -12.93
C THR A 96 4.51 11.41 -13.80
N THR A 97 4.80 10.10 -13.95
CA THR A 97 4.04 9.21 -14.84
C THR A 97 3.16 8.26 -14.04
N MET A 98 1.89 8.62 -13.84
CA MET A 98 0.81 7.78 -13.25
C MET A 98 1.26 6.66 -12.29
N TRP A 99 1.25 5.40 -12.74
CA TRP A 99 1.57 4.21 -11.93
C TRP A 99 3.05 3.81 -11.99
N ARG A 100 3.93 4.70 -12.47
CA ARG A 100 5.37 4.45 -12.59
C ARG A 100 6.21 5.13 -11.51
N GLY A 101 5.60 5.65 -10.46
CA GLY A 101 6.36 6.41 -9.45
C GLY A 101 5.50 7.25 -8.52
N PRO A 102 4.54 8.05 -9.02
CA PRO A 102 3.68 8.91 -8.20
C PRO A 102 3.07 8.23 -6.98
N VAL A 103 2.75 9.07 -5.99
CA VAL A 103 2.01 8.70 -4.78
C VAL A 103 0.52 8.76 -5.07
N TRP A 104 -0.19 7.73 -4.64
CA TRP A 104 -1.64 7.65 -4.75
C TRP A 104 -2.26 7.40 -3.38
N ILE A 105 -3.28 8.18 -3.02
CA ILE A 105 -3.89 8.15 -1.68
C ILE A 105 -4.48 6.77 -1.37
N ASN A 106 -5.07 6.09 -2.36
CA ASN A 106 -5.62 4.75 -2.18
C ASN A 106 -4.56 3.70 -1.83
N ILE A 107 -3.33 3.85 -2.31
CA ILE A 107 -2.23 2.95 -1.96
C ILE A 107 -1.80 3.20 -0.51
N ASN A 108 -1.63 4.46 -0.12
CA ASN A 108 -1.33 4.81 1.26
C ASN A 108 -2.43 4.32 2.20
N TYR A 109 -3.70 4.51 1.85
CA TYR A 109 -4.85 4.05 2.63
C TYR A 109 -4.79 2.54 2.90
N ILE A 110 -4.58 1.73 1.85
CA ILE A 110 -4.46 0.26 2.01
C ILE A 110 -3.33 -0.10 2.97
N PHE A 111 -2.19 0.59 2.90
CA PHE A 111 -1.06 0.30 3.79
C PHE A 111 -1.26 0.83 5.21
N ILE A 112 -1.97 1.94 5.41
CA ILE A 112 -2.37 2.41 6.74
C ILE A 112 -3.23 1.33 7.41
N GLU A 113 -4.24 0.82 6.71
CA GLU A 113 -5.09 -0.28 7.18
C GLU A 113 -4.29 -1.58 7.44
N ALA A 114 -3.37 -1.92 6.55
CA ALA A 114 -2.51 -3.09 6.70
C ALA A 114 -1.62 -2.99 7.94
N LEU A 115 -0.98 -1.84 8.14
CA LEU A 115 -0.10 -1.56 9.27
C LEU A 115 -0.88 -1.58 10.59
N GLN A 116 -2.07 -0.98 10.65
CA GLN A 116 -2.96 -1.08 11.81
C GLN A 116 -3.32 -2.54 12.11
N ARG A 117 -3.71 -3.31 11.09
CA ARG A 117 -4.14 -4.71 11.23
C ARG A 117 -3.04 -5.62 11.79
N VAL A 118 -1.78 -5.35 11.49
CA VAL A 118 -0.60 -6.10 11.98
C VAL A 118 0.06 -5.44 13.20
N GLY A 119 -0.63 -4.50 13.86
CA GLY A 119 -0.17 -3.88 15.10
C GLY A 119 1.00 -2.89 14.95
N ARG A 120 1.32 -2.43 13.73
CA ARG A 120 2.32 -1.38 13.48
C ARG A 120 1.68 0.00 13.53
N THR A 121 1.04 0.32 14.65
CA THR A 121 0.18 1.50 14.84
C THR A 121 0.94 2.82 14.67
N GLU A 122 2.14 2.95 15.22
CA GLU A 122 2.97 4.15 15.08
C GLU A 122 3.32 4.43 13.61
N LEU A 123 3.74 3.40 12.87
CA LEU A 123 4.07 3.51 11.45
C LEU A 123 2.82 3.83 10.61
N ALA A 124 1.67 3.25 10.95
CA ALA A 124 0.40 3.61 10.32
C ALA A 124 0.04 5.09 10.56
N GLY A 125 0.25 5.57 11.80
CA GLY A 125 0.06 6.98 12.16
C GLY A 125 0.99 7.91 11.38
N GLN A 126 2.26 7.54 11.23
CA GLN A 126 3.22 8.28 10.42
C GLN A 126 2.80 8.35 8.94
N LEU A 127 2.47 7.22 8.32
CA LEU A 127 2.02 7.20 6.92
C LEU A 127 0.74 8.02 6.72
N ARG A 128 -0.20 7.92 7.66
CA ARG A 128 -1.43 8.71 7.65
C ARG A 128 -1.13 10.20 7.73
N GLN A 129 -0.31 10.64 8.69
CA GLN A 129 0.05 12.05 8.82
C GLN A 129 0.71 12.58 7.54
N GLN A 130 1.69 11.86 7.00
CA GLN A 130 2.38 12.27 5.77
C GLN A 130 1.42 12.31 4.56
N THR A 131 0.40 11.45 4.53
CA THR A 131 -0.64 11.48 3.50
C THR A 131 -1.54 12.71 3.63
N LEU A 132 -1.95 13.05 4.85
CA LEU A 132 -2.77 14.23 5.12
C LEU A 132 -2.01 15.52 4.79
N ASP A 133 -0.76 15.64 5.26
CA ASP A 133 0.11 16.79 4.99
C ASP A 133 0.37 16.98 3.49
N LEU A 134 0.52 15.87 2.74
CA LEU A 134 0.69 15.89 1.29
C LEU A 134 -0.54 16.47 0.57
N VAL A 135 -1.74 16.17 1.04
CA VAL A 135 -2.96 16.69 0.41
C VAL A 135 -3.19 18.14 0.83
N ASP A 136 -3.08 18.44 2.13
CA ASP A 136 -3.40 19.75 2.72
C ASP A 136 -2.54 20.90 2.15
N ARG A 137 -1.29 20.61 1.81
CA ARG A 137 -0.38 21.62 1.25
C ARG A 137 -0.70 22.05 -0.20
N ASN A 138 -1.61 21.36 -0.88
CA ASN A 138 -1.95 21.64 -2.28
C ASN A 138 -3.31 22.32 -2.37
N LEU A 139 -3.45 23.24 -3.34
CA LEU A 139 -4.74 23.89 -3.62
C LEU A 139 -5.65 22.92 -4.40
N GLY A 140 -6.22 21.96 -3.68
CA GLY A 140 -7.15 20.95 -4.20
C GLY A 140 -6.65 19.52 -4.02
N ILE A 141 -7.56 18.57 -4.29
CA ILE A 141 -7.30 17.14 -4.16
C ILE A 141 -7.15 16.52 -5.55
N TYR A 142 -5.99 15.91 -5.79
CA TYR A 142 -5.58 15.36 -7.07
C TYR A 142 -5.54 13.83 -7.09
N GLU A 143 -5.48 13.29 -8.30
CA GLU A 143 -5.38 11.86 -8.57
C GLU A 143 -4.10 11.22 -8.01
N PHE A 144 -2.95 11.88 -8.24
CA PHE A 144 -1.63 11.43 -7.76
C PHE A 144 -0.65 12.61 -7.59
N TYR A 145 0.40 12.39 -6.82
CA TYR A 145 1.36 13.43 -6.42
C TYR A 145 2.81 12.98 -6.65
N HIS A 146 3.70 13.95 -6.87
CA HIS A 146 5.13 13.70 -7.02
C HIS A 146 5.74 13.26 -5.67
N PRO A 147 6.43 12.11 -5.58
CA PRO A 147 6.89 11.55 -4.30
C PRO A 147 8.03 12.33 -3.62
N GLU A 148 8.85 13.06 -4.38
CA GLU A 148 9.92 13.89 -3.80
C GLU A 148 9.52 15.34 -3.57
N GLN A 149 8.60 15.89 -4.39
CA GLN A 149 8.25 17.31 -4.35
C GLN A 149 6.90 17.57 -3.66
N GLY A 150 6.02 16.58 -3.62
CA GLY A 150 4.70 16.67 -3.00
C GLY A 150 3.69 17.51 -3.77
N VAL A 151 3.99 17.84 -5.03
CA VAL A 151 3.10 18.60 -5.93
C VAL A 151 2.43 17.66 -6.95
N PRO A 152 1.19 17.93 -7.37
CA PRO A 152 0.55 17.16 -8.43
C PRO A 152 1.27 17.39 -9.77
N PRO A 153 1.64 16.34 -10.52
CA PRO A 153 2.13 16.49 -11.89
C PRO A 153 1.05 17.03 -12.83
N ASP A 154 1.44 17.64 -13.96
CA ASP A 154 0.50 18.26 -14.93
C ASP A 154 -0.62 17.33 -15.43
N LYS A 155 -0.35 16.02 -15.45
CA LYS A 155 -1.31 15.00 -15.91
C LYS A 155 -2.24 14.48 -14.80
N ALA A 156 -2.05 14.92 -13.56
CA ALA A 156 -2.91 14.50 -12.45
C ALA A 156 -4.24 15.25 -12.51
N ALA A 157 -5.35 14.51 -12.56
CA ALA A 157 -6.67 15.11 -12.57
C ALA A 157 -6.97 15.81 -11.22
N PRO A 158 -7.45 17.07 -11.22
CA PRO A 158 -7.92 17.76 -10.01
C PRO A 158 -9.33 17.28 -9.63
N MET A 159 -9.78 17.63 -8.41
CA MET A 159 -11.10 17.29 -7.87
C MET A 159 -11.39 15.78 -7.94
N PHE A 160 -10.38 14.97 -7.61
CA PHE A 160 -10.47 13.53 -7.83
C PHE A 160 -11.28 12.82 -6.74
N GLY A 161 -12.37 12.15 -7.14
CA GLY A 161 -13.42 11.66 -6.24
C GLY A 161 -12.95 10.67 -5.18
N TRP A 162 -12.19 9.62 -5.55
CA TRP A 162 -11.69 8.68 -4.54
C TRP A 162 -10.66 9.30 -3.60
N SER A 163 -9.95 10.33 -4.07
CA SER A 163 -8.86 10.93 -3.32
C SER A 163 -9.47 11.77 -2.21
N ALA A 164 -10.53 12.50 -2.55
CA ALA A 164 -11.34 13.25 -1.59
C ALA A 164 -12.01 12.32 -0.57
N ALA A 165 -12.64 11.24 -1.02
CA ALA A 165 -13.30 10.29 -0.12
C ALA A 165 -12.33 9.68 0.90
N LEU A 166 -11.16 9.21 0.45
CA LEU A 166 -10.16 8.62 1.33
C LEU A 166 -9.46 9.65 2.22
N PHE A 167 -9.25 10.87 1.73
CA PHE A 167 -8.73 11.96 2.56
C PHE A 167 -9.66 12.27 3.74
N ILE A 168 -10.96 12.39 3.48
CA ILE A 168 -11.97 12.61 4.53
C ILE A 168 -11.95 11.48 5.56
N ASP A 169 -11.91 10.23 5.11
CA ASP A 169 -11.85 9.07 6.02
C ASP A 169 -10.58 9.10 6.89
N LEU A 170 -9.41 9.37 6.28
CA LEU A 170 -8.15 9.48 7.02
C LEU A 170 -8.14 10.61 8.04
N CYS A 171 -8.80 11.76 7.76
CA CYS A 171 -8.99 12.83 8.75
C CYS A 171 -9.80 12.34 9.95
N LEU A 172 -10.92 11.67 9.71
CA LEU A 172 -11.77 11.12 10.78
C LEU A 172 -11.02 10.07 11.63
N GLN A 173 -10.22 9.21 10.98
CA GLN A 173 -9.38 8.24 11.70
C GLN A 173 -8.28 8.91 12.53
N HIS A 174 -7.79 10.08 12.10
CA HIS A 174 -6.73 10.83 12.79
C HIS A 174 -7.27 11.49 14.07
N GLU A 175 -8.47 12.05 14.04
CA GLU A 175 -9.11 12.67 15.22
C GLU A 175 -9.52 11.66 16.30
N ALA A 176 -9.75 10.40 15.92
CA ALA A 176 -10.25 9.35 16.81
C ALA A 176 -9.17 8.57 17.58
N GLY A 177 -7.89 8.79 17.30
CA GLY A 177 -6.75 8.08 17.93
C GLY A 177 -5.89 9.01 18.76
#